data_AF-A0A4P6L279-F1
#
_entry.id   AF-A0A4P6L279-F1
#
_cell.length_a   1.000
_cell.length_b   1.000
_cell.length_c   1.000
_cell.angle_alpha   90.00
_cell.angle_beta   90.00
_cell.angle_gamma   90.00
#
_symmetry.space_group_name_H-M   'P 1'
#
loop_
_entity.id
_entity.type
_entity.pdbx_description
1 polymer ?
#
loop_
_entity_poly.entity_id
_entity_poly.type
_entity_poly.pdbx_seq_one_letter_code
_entity_poly.pdbx_strand_id
1 'polypeptide(L)'
;MKSVSTLLLLLAGLPALPALGADLRDPFARPAPAVPAAALAAQAAAAVPPPPLRLRALILNGARSLANIDGDVVAVGDEAPGYTVLRIDARGVLVARGGRRELLVMGEPGQDRPRDKETE
;
A
#
# COMPACT_ATOMS: atom_id res chain seq x y z
N MET A 1 65.21 35.79 -40.45
CA MET A 1 64.74 35.66 -39.06
C MET A 1 63.99 36.92 -38.67
N LYS A 2 62.67 36.85 -38.58
CA LYS A 2 61.76 37.85 -37.98
C LYS A 2 60.39 37.19 -37.84
N SER A 3 59.87 37.25 -36.63
CA SER A 3 58.65 36.62 -36.14
C SER A 3 57.36 37.16 -36.76
N VAL A 4 56.27 36.49 -36.38
CA VAL A 4 54.85 36.88 -36.35
C VAL A 4 54.00 36.14 -37.39
N SER A 5 53.07 35.31 -36.93
CA SER A 5 51.67 35.45 -37.37
C SER A 5 50.71 34.79 -36.38
N THR A 6 49.90 35.64 -35.77
CA THR A 6 48.80 35.39 -34.85
C THR A 6 47.50 35.16 -35.63
N LEU A 7 46.72 34.10 -35.38
CA LEU A 7 45.26 34.02 -35.65
C LEU A 7 44.71 32.70 -35.06
N LEU A 8 43.98 32.69 -33.92
CA LEU A 8 42.54 32.92 -33.74
C LEU A 8 41.63 31.83 -34.36
N LEU A 9 41.00 30.99 -33.52
CA LEU A 9 39.56 30.62 -33.49
C LEU A 9 39.34 29.55 -32.39
N LEU A 10 38.66 29.82 -31.26
CA LEU A 10 37.20 29.92 -31.03
C LEU A 10 36.53 28.55 -30.75
N LEU A 11 36.20 28.28 -29.48
CA LEU A 11 35.15 27.33 -29.06
C LEU A 11 34.60 27.82 -27.70
N ALA A 12 33.63 28.74 -27.72
CA ALA A 12 32.20 28.45 -27.54
C ALA A 12 31.84 28.00 -26.10
N GLY A 13 31.65 28.99 -25.22
CA GLY A 13 30.91 28.81 -23.98
C GLY A 13 29.41 28.98 -24.25
N LEU A 14 28.61 27.96 -23.91
CA LEU A 14 27.15 28.05 -23.85
C LEU A 14 26.72 28.13 -22.37
N PRO A 15 26.11 29.23 -21.90
CA PRO A 15 25.29 29.18 -20.70
C PRO A 15 23.92 28.59 -21.06
N ALA A 16 23.47 27.61 -20.27
CA ALA A 16 22.15 27.00 -20.39
C ALA A 16 21.04 28.04 -20.10
N LEU A 17 20.11 28.22 -21.04
CA LEU A 17 18.89 29.00 -20.81
C LEU A 17 17.86 28.14 -20.05
N PRO A 18 17.18 28.66 -19.01
CA PRO A 18 16.01 27.99 -18.45
C PRO A 18 14.81 28.22 -19.38
N ALA A 19 14.24 27.14 -19.89
CA ALA A 19 12.97 27.17 -20.61
C ALA A 19 11.83 27.42 -19.60
N LEU A 20 11.49 28.68 -19.36
CA LEU A 20 10.24 29.07 -18.73
C LEU A 20 9.12 28.94 -19.77
N GLY A 21 8.58 27.72 -19.89
CA GLY A 21 7.31 27.50 -20.56
C GLY A 21 6.22 28.22 -19.77
N ALA A 22 5.79 29.38 -20.26
CA ALA A 22 4.63 30.06 -19.71
C ALA A 22 3.39 29.21 -20.00
N ASP A 23 2.77 28.69 -18.95
CA ASP A 23 1.49 27.97 -19.03
C ASP A 23 0.45 28.92 -19.62
N LEU A 24 0.03 28.65 -20.86
CA LEU A 24 -0.93 29.49 -21.57
C LEU A 24 -2.30 29.31 -20.91
N ARG A 25 -2.76 30.34 -20.19
CA ARG A 25 -4.03 30.31 -19.48
C ARG A 25 -5.20 30.18 -20.49
N ASP A 26 -5.91 29.06 -20.43
CA ASP A 26 -7.12 28.84 -21.24
C ASP A 26 -8.22 29.85 -20.87
N PRO A 27 -8.59 30.78 -21.77
CA PRO A 27 -9.62 31.79 -21.51
C PRO A 27 -11.05 31.21 -21.48
N PHE A 28 -11.24 29.97 -21.91
CA PHE A 28 -12.52 29.26 -21.87
C PHE A 28 -12.63 28.27 -20.70
N ALA A 29 -11.60 28.21 -19.84
CA ALA A 29 -11.65 27.37 -18.65
C ALA A 29 -12.81 27.79 -17.74
N ARG A 30 -13.83 26.93 -17.64
CA ARG A 30 -14.96 27.12 -16.73
C ARG A 30 -14.45 27.04 -15.28
N PRO A 31 -14.92 27.91 -14.37
CA PRO A 31 -14.57 27.81 -12.95
C PRO A 31 -14.84 26.41 -12.42
N ALA A 32 -13.86 25.82 -11.73
CA ALA A 32 -14.07 24.55 -11.06
C ALA A 32 -15.20 24.72 -10.02
N PRO A 33 -16.16 23.79 -9.95
CA PRO A 33 -17.21 23.84 -8.94
C PRO A 33 -16.56 23.81 -7.56
N ALA A 34 -17.00 24.71 -6.67
CA ALA A 34 -16.57 24.72 -5.29
C ALA A 34 -16.95 23.40 -4.63
N VAL A 35 -15.95 22.56 -4.35
CA VAL A 35 -16.16 21.33 -3.57
C VAL A 35 -16.45 21.76 -2.13
N PRO A 36 -17.62 21.39 -1.56
CA PRO A 36 -17.92 21.75 -0.18
C PRO A 36 -16.85 21.23 0.76
N ALA A 37 -16.43 22.03 1.74
CA ALA A 37 -15.41 21.64 2.72
C ALA A 37 -15.75 20.32 3.45
N ALA A 38 -17.06 20.02 3.61
CA ALA A 38 -17.55 18.74 4.13
C ALA A 38 -17.22 17.53 3.23
N ALA A 39 -17.23 17.70 1.90
CA ALA A 39 -16.83 16.65 0.96
C ALA A 39 -15.30 16.44 0.97
N LEU A 40 -14.51 17.49 1.19
CA LEU A 40 -13.06 17.38 1.41
C LEU A 40 -12.74 16.67 2.74
N ALA A 41 -13.49 16.99 3.81
CA ALA A 41 -13.33 16.35 5.12
C ALA A 41 -13.72 14.85 5.10
N ALA A 42 -14.73 14.47 4.31
CA ALA A 42 -15.11 13.08 4.10
C ALA A 42 -14.06 12.28 3.30
N GLN A 43 -13.30 12.93 2.40
CA GLN A 43 -12.14 12.31 1.73
C GLN A 43 -10.89 12.23 2.63
N ALA A 44 -10.75 13.12 3.61
CA ALA A 44 -9.58 13.21 4.49
C ALA A 44 -9.60 12.23 5.68
N ALA A 45 -10.74 11.62 5.99
CA ALA A 45 -10.82 10.51 6.93
C ALA A 45 -10.34 9.22 6.24
N ALA A 46 -9.05 9.17 5.89
CA ALA A 46 -8.40 7.91 5.54
C ALA A 46 -8.39 7.04 6.79
N ALA A 47 -9.44 6.21 6.96
CA ALA A 47 -9.53 5.23 8.00
C ALA A 47 -8.30 4.33 7.90
N VAL A 48 -7.52 4.27 8.98
CA VAL A 48 -6.36 3.38 9.07
C VAL A 48 -6.84 1.97 8.76
N PRO A 49 -6.27 1.29 7.75
CA PRO A 49 -6.69 -0.06 7.41
C PRO A 49 -6.48 -0.96 8.63
N PRO A 50 -7.43 -1.85 8.93
CA PRO A 50 -7.30 -2.70 10.10
C PRO A 50 -6.11 -3.65 9.89
N PRO A 51 -5.48 -4.12 10.98
CA PRO A 51 -4.31 -5.00 10.89
C PRO A 51 -4.63 -6.27 10.08
N PRO A 52 -3.63 -6.87 9.41
CA PRO A 52 -3.81 -8.11 8.69
C PRO A 52 -4.20 -9.24 9.67
N LEU A 53 -5.15 -10.09 9.26
CA LEU A 53 -5.51 -11.28 10.04
C LEU A 53 -4.39 -12.31 9.95
N ARG A 54 -4.13 -13.05 11.04
CA ARG A 54 -3.13 -14.12 11.03
C ARG A 54 -3.75 -15.47 11.34
N LEU A 55 -3.55 -16.41 10.43
CA LEU A 55 -3.87 -17.82 10.66
C LEU A 55 -2.75 -18.46 11.50
N ARG A 56 -3.10 -18.90 12.70
CA ARG A 56 -2.16 -19.48 13.67
C ARG A 56 -2.19 -21.00 13.71
N ALA A 57 -3.35 -21.60 13.44
CA ALA A 57 -3.51 -23.05 13.40
C ALA A 57 -4.71 -23.48 12.56
N LEU A 58 -4.66 -24.74 12.09
CA LEU A 58 -5.74 -25.42 11.36
C LEU A 58 -5.92 -26.83 11.92
N ILE A 59 -7.17 -27.22 12.13
CA ILE A 59 -7.58 -28.61 12.39
C ILE A 59 -8.52 -29.01 11.26
N LEU A 60 -8.11 -29.95 10.43
CA LEU A 60 -8.90 -30.40 9.28
C LEU A 60 -9.68 -31.66 9.65
N ASN A 61 -11.01 -31.57 9.60
CA ASN A 61 -11.93 -32.67 9.91
C ASN A 61 -13.20 -32.58 9.04
N GLY A 62 -13.01 -32.37 7.74
CA GLY A 62 -14.11 -32.21 6.78
C GLY A 62 -15.04 -31.05 7.18
N ALA A 63 -16.33 -31.35 7.37
CA ALA A 63 -17.34 -30.38 7.78
C ALA A 63 -17.13 -29.81 9.21
N ARG A 64 -16.29 -30.45 10.03
CA ARG A 64 -15.98 -30.01 11.41
C ARG A 64 -14.57 -29.41 11.53
N SER A 65 -14.05 -28.87 10.44
CA SER A 65 -12.73 -28.22 10.45
C SER A 65 -12.79 -26.93 11.28
N LEU A 66 -11.68 -26.64 11.97
CA LEU A 66 -11.51 -25.47 12.83
C LEU A 66 -10.26 -24.70 12.45
N ALA A 67 -10.27 -23.39 12.66
CA ALA A 67 -9.13 -22.52 12.46
C ALA A 67 -8.90 -21.64 13.69
N ASN A 68 -7.64 -21.34 14.00
CA ASN A 68 -7.28 -20.31 14.95
C ASN A 68 -6.82 -19.07 14.19
N ILE A 69 -7.62 -17.99 14.22
CA ILE A 69 -7.31 -16.71 13.57
C ILE A 69 -7.12 -15.67 14.68
N ASP A 70 -5.91 -15.11 14.79
CA ASP A 70 -5.54 -14.13 15.83
C ASP A 70 -5.82 -14.56 17.29
N GLY A 71 -6.00 -15.86 17.53
CA GLY A 71 -6.36 -16.43 18.84
C GLY A 71 -7.77 -16.99 18.92
N ASP A 72 -8.66 -16.58 18.01
CA ASP A 72 -10.06 -17.01 17.98
C ASP A 72 -10.21 -18.35 17.25
N VAL A 73 -10.85 -19.32 17.91
CA VAL A 73 -11.14 -20.63 17.31
C VAL A 73 -12.50 -20.59 16.64
N VAL A 74 -12.52 -20.70 15.31
CA VAL A 74 -13.70 -20.52 14.47
C VAL A 74 -13.92 -21.69 13.51
N ALA A 75 -15.19 -21.93 13.17
CA ALA A 75 -15.66 -22.89 12.18
C ALA A 75 -16.17 -22.18 10.92
N VAL A 76 -16.50 -22.96 9.88
CA VAL A 76 -17.12 -22.42 8.66
C VAL A 76 -18.52 -21.88 8.98
N GLY A 77 -18.80 -20.66 8.52
CA GLY A 77 -20.07 -19.97 8.78
C GLY A 77 -20.03 -19.05 10.00
N ASP A 78 -19.01 -19.14 10.85
CA ASP A 78 -18.89 -18.25 12.00
C ASP A 78 -18.61 -16.81 11.57
N GLU A 79 -19.26 -15.88 12.27
CA GLU A 79 -19.00 -14.44 12.20
C GLU A 79 -18.18 -14.01 13.41
N ALA A 80 -17.01 -13.42 13.14
CA ALA A 80 -16.11 -12.86 14.13
C ALA A 80 -15.98 -11.34 13.91
N PRO A 81 -15.37 -10.58 14.84
CA PRO A 81 -15.25 -9.13 14.72
C PRO A 81 -14.55 -8.70 13.41
N GLY A 82 -15.35 -8.25 12.45
CA GLY A 82 -14.88 -7.71 11.18
C GLY A 82 -14.61 -8.75 10.08
N TYR A 83 -14.95 -10.03 10.27
CA TYR A 83 -14.86 -11.03 9.20
C TYR A 83 -15.82 -12.22 9.37
N THR A 84 -16.13 -12.89 8.26
CA THR A 84 -16.92 -14.14 8.23
C THR A 84 -16.10 -15.26 7.62
N VAL A 85 -16.15 -16.45 8.23
CA VAL A 85 -15.44 -17.63 7.71
C VAL A 85 -16.24 -18.29 6.60
N LEU A 86 -15.70 -18.31 5.38
CA LEU A 86 -16.37 -18.88 4.22
C LEU A 86 -15.98 -20.34 3.96
N ARG A 87 -14.71 -20.70 4.20
CA ARG A 87 -14.19 -22.04 3.95
C ARG A 87 -12.93 -22.31 4.76
N ILE A 88 -12.79 -23.54 5.25
CA ILE A 88 -11.57 -24.06 5.86
C ILE A 88 -11.16 -25.30 5.07
N ASP A 89 -9.94 -25.31 4.51
CA ASP A 89 -9.40 -26.45 3.77
C ASP A 89 -7.87 -26.52 3.90
N ALA A 90 -7.24 -27.51 3.24
CA ALA A 90 -5.80 -27.72 3.32
C ALA A 90 -4.95 -26.55 2.77
N ARG A 91 -5.55 -25.65 1.98
CA ARG A 91 -4.89 -24.46 1.46
C ARG A 91 -4.90 -23.31 2.45
N GLY A 92 -5.80 -23.32 3.44
CA GLY A 92 -5.96 -22.21 4.36
C GLY A 92 -7.41 -21.93 4.75
N VAL A 93 -7.66 -20.70 5.16
CA VAL A 93 -8.99 -20.21 5.52
C VAL A 93 -9.39 -19.08 4.58
N LEU A 94 -10.52 -19.24 3.89
CA LEU A 94 -11.10 -18.16 3.10
C LEU A 94 -12.08 -17.37 3.98
N VAL A 95 -11.84 -16.07 4.14
CA VAL A 95 -12.70 -15.17 4.92
C VAL A 95 -13.28 -14.05 4.04
N ALA A 96 -14.43 -13.53 4.42
CA ALA A 96 -14.96 -12.25 3.91
C ALA A 96 -14.65 -11.13 4.91
N ARG A 97 -13.99 -10.06 4.46
CA ARG A 97 -13.62 -8.90 5.29
C ARG A 97 -13.64 -7.63 4.45
N GLY A 98 -14.32 -6.58 4.92
CA GLY A 98 -14.39 -5.28 4.24
C GLY A 98 -14.85 -5.39 2.78
N GLY A 99 -15.86 -6.22 2.50
CA GLY A 99 -16.40 -6.45 1.15
C GLY A 99 -15.51 -7.26 0.21
N ARG A 100 -14.37 -7.78 0.68
CA ARG A 100 -13.42 -8.58 -0.11
C ARG A 100 -13.28 -9.98 0.47
N ARG A 101 -12.79 -10.91 -0.35
CA ARG A 101 -12.41 -12.26 0.07
C ARG A 101 -10.91 -12.33 0.24
N GLU A 102 -10.47 -12.87 1.37
CA GLU A 102 -9.05 -12.99 1.74
C GLU A 102 -8.75 -14.45 2.07
N LEU A 103 -7.70 -15.02 1.46
CA LEU A 103 -7.22 -16.36 1.79
C LEU A 103 -6.08 -16.22 2.80
N LEU A 104 -6.33 -16.66 4.02
CA LEU A 104 -5.34 -16.73 5.07
C LEU A 104 -4.58 -18.05 4.94
N VAL A 105 -3.26 -17.96 4.87
CA VAL A 105 -2.34 -19.10 4.87
C VAL A 105 -1.53 -19.07 6.16
N MET A 106 -1.05 -20.22 6.61
CA MET A 106 -0.15 -20.27 7.77
C MET A 106 1.09 -19.42 7.48
N GLY A 107 1.38 -18.46 8.37
CA GLY A 107 2.60 -17.67 8.31
C GLY A 107 3.83 -18.51 8.66
N GLU A 108 5.02 -18.02 8.27
CA GLU A 108 6.30 -18.62 8.69
C GLU A 108 6.37 -18.67 10.23
N PRO A 109 6.64 -19.84 10.83
CA PRO A 109 6.76 -19.96 12.28
C PRO A 109 7.95 -19.12 12.79
N GLY A 110 7.67 -18.12 13.63
CA GLY A 110 8.72 -17.31 14.30
C GLY A 110 8.62 -15.79 14.14
N GLN A 111 7.70 -15.27 13.33
CA GLN A 111 7.49 -13.82 13.18
C GLN A 111 6.89 -13.11 14.41
N ASP A 112 6.43 -13.86 15.42
CA ASP A 112 5.79 -13.33 16.64
C ASP A 112 6.65 -13.39 17.90
N ARG A 113 7.91 -13.87 17.85
CA ARG A 113 8.80 -13.72 19.02
C ARG A 113 9.30 -12.27 19.05
N PRO A 114 8.98 -11.47 20.08
CA PRO A 114 9.75 -10.25 20.31
C PRO A 114 11.22 -10.68 20.37
N ARG A 115 12.08 -10.04 19.58
CA ARG A 115 13.53 -10.18 19.77
C ARG A 115 13.81 -9.50 21.10
N ASP A 116 13.81 -10.28 22.17
CA ASP A 116 14.33 -9.83 23.44
C ASP A 116 15.74 -9.30 23.14
N LYS A 117 15.92 -7.99 23.30
CA LYS A 117 17.24 -7.40 23.25
C LYS A 117 17.95 -7.97 24.48
N GLU A 118 18.77 -8.99 24.27
CA GLU A 118 19.82 -9.36 25.20
C GLU A 118 20.71 -8.12 25.36
N THR A 119 20.37 -7.27 26.33
CA THR A 119 21.29 -6.30 26.90
C THR A 119 22.27 -7.09 27.76
N GLU A 120 23.46 -7.24 27.21
CA GLU A 120 24.72 -7.54 27.89
C GLU A 120 24.99 -6.55 29.04
#